data_AF-A0A1T1D3S0-F1
#
_entry.id   AF-A0A1T1D3S0-F1
#
_cell.length_a   1.000
_cell.length_b   1.000
_cell.length_c   1.000
_cell.angle_alpha   90.00
_cell.angle_beta   90.00
_cell.angle_gamma   90.00
#
_symmetry.space_group_name_H-M   'P 1'
#
loop_
_entity.id
_entity.type
_entity.pdbx_description
1 polymer ?
#
loop_
_entity_poly.entity_id
_entity_poly.type
_entity_poly.pdbx_seq_one_letter_code
_entity_poly.pdbx_strand_id
1 'polypeptide(L)'
;MRSSPYFQDTLHQGANATPTGLFVGREQERRQLLSTIGGSCSSRQAVAGRPGIGKTTLVQAVKADALAADYRVANELISIAAESSSEVLLGQLLAGVYDAVLACYRDAGGAAVETAQQLVRSFRLRSGGVNLSVAGFGGGGSRSQVVSNPPGALTLDGPRILRDLLHYAATKGAKGVLLHLNNLENLSEADAERADMLRGIRDQDYYWTGST
;
A
#
# COMPACT_ATOMS: atom_id res chain seq x y z
N MET A 1 -17.34 -10.98 37.02
CA MET A 1 -16.19 -10.79 36.12
C MET A 1 -16.33 -9.41 35.49
N ARG A 2 -15.43 -8.47 35.80
CA ARG A 2 -15.42 -7.12 35.20
C ARG A 2 -14.66 -7.19 33.88
N SER A 3 -15.35 -6.98 32.76
CA SER A 3 -14.70 -6.77 31.46
C SER A 3 -13.91 -5.46 31.49
N SER A 4 -12.69 -5.49 30.95
CA SER A 4 -11.83 -4.30 30.85
C SER A 4 -12.52 -3.23 29.97
N PRO A 5 -12.64 -1.97 30.43
CA PRO A 5 -13.21 -0.88 29.63
C PRO A 5 -12.23 -0.32 28.57
N TYR A 6 -10.99 -0.83 28.53
CA TYR A 6 -9.96 -0.39 27.60
C TYR A 6 -9.92 -1.31 26.38
N PHE A 7 -10.26 -0.75 25.22
CA PHE A 7 -10.25 -1.43 23.92
C PHE A 7 -8.81 -1.74 23.49
N GLN A 8 -8.54 -3.02 23.19
CA GLN A 8 -7.24 -3.49 22.69
C GLN A 8 -7.28 -3.82 21.18
N ASP A 9 -8.46 -3.79 20.56
CA ASP A 9 -8.64 -4.12 19.16
C ASP A 9 -8.28 -2.94 18.25
N THR A 10 -7.68 -3.26 17.10
CA THR A 10 -7.29 -2.28 16.10
C THR A 10 -8.54 -1.75 15.39
N LEU A 11 -8.69 -0.42 15.31
CA LEU A 11 -9.82 0.17 14.58
C LEU A 11 -9.67 -0.07 13.07
N HIS A 12 -10.72 -0.59 12.43
CA HIS A 12 -10.79 -0.82 10.99
C HIS A 12 -12.02 -0.11 10.41
N GLN A 13 -12.19 -0.09 9.09
CA GLN A 13 -13.47 0.22 8.45
C GLN A 13 -14.04 -1.06 7.84
N GLY A 14 -15.22 -1.45 8.32
CA GLY A 14 -15.98 -2.63 7.92
C GLY A 14 -17.35 -2.59 8.62
N ALA A 15 -18.31 -3.40 8.20
CA ALA A 15 -19.71 -3.34 8.65
C ALA A 15 -19.92 -3.50 10.19
N ASN A 16 -18.89 -3.91 10.92
CA ASN A 16 -18.85 -4.02 12.39
C ASN A 16 -17.69 -3.25 13.04
N ALA A 17 -17.12 -2.26 12.35
CA ALA A 17 -15.90 -1.61 12.79
C ALA A 17 -16.18 -0.29 13.52
N THR A 18 -15.49 -0.06 14.63
CA THR A 18 -15.69 1.12 15.47
C THR A 18 -15.31 2.38 14.69
N PRO A 19 -16.17 3.41 14.64
CA PRO A 19 -15.92 4.59 13.82
C PRO A 19 -14.65 5.31 14.26
N THR A 20 -13.80 5.67 13.29
CA THR A 20 -12.58 6.46 13.48
C THR A 20 -12.82 7.82 14.15
N GLY A 21 -14.07 8.30 14.16
CA GLY A 21 -14.48 9.50 14.90
C GLY A 21 -14.37 9.39 16.44
N LEU A 22 -14.12 8.19 16.99
CA LEU A 22 -13.83 8.00 18.42
C LEU A 22 -12.34 8.17 18.77
N PHE A 23 -11.47 8.34 17.77
CA PHE A 23 -10.05 8.56 18.01
C PHE A 23 -9.79 10.00 18.48
N VAL A 24 -9.58 10.17 19.79
CA VAL A 24 -9.35 11.47 20.43
C VAL A 24 -7.93 11.58 20.98
N GLY A 25 -7.41 12.80 21.10
CA GLY A 25 -6.13 13.08 21.80
C GLY A 25 -4.87 13.16 20.92
N ARG A 26 -4.94 12.86 19.61
CA ARG A 26 -3.81 13.00 18.66
C ARG A 26 -4.16 13.82 17.41
N GLU A 27 -5.08 14.75 17.57
CA GLU A 27 -5.61 15.56 16.47
C GLU A 27 -4.54 16.43 15.79
N GLN A 28 -3.63 17.02 16.58
CA GLN A 28 -2.53 17.83 16.03
C GLN A 28 -1.60 17.00 15.15
N GLU A 29 -1.24 15.79 15.60
CA GLU A 29 -0.38 14.88 14.85
C GLU A 29 -1.08 14.37 13.58
N ARG A 30 -2.38 14.04 13.67
CA ARG A 30 -3.20 13.67 12.52
C ARG A 30 -3.20 14.77 11.45
N ARG A 31 -3.44 16.03 11.85
CA ARG A 31 -3.41 17.18 10.93
C ARG A 31 -2.02 17.39 10.32
N GLN A 32 -0.96 17.25 11.10
CA GLN A 32 0.40 17.41 10.62
C GLN A 32 0.76 16.33 9.58
N LEU A 33 0.34 15.08 9.81
CA LEU A 33 0.52 14.00 8.84
C LEU A 33 -0.23 14.30 7.54
N LEU A 34 -1.50 14.73 7.61
CA LEU A 34 -2.29 15.09 6.43
C LEU A 34 -1.75 16.30 5.69
N SER A 35 -1.33 17.36 6.40
CA SER A 35 -0.76 18.55 5.77
C SER A 35 0.53 18.21 5.03
N THR A 36 1.32 17.28 5.57
CA THR A 36 2.57 16.87 4.92
C THR A 36 2.34 15.89 3.77
N ILE A 37 1.31 15.04 3.86
CA ILE A 37 0.87 14.21 2.73
C ILE A 37 0.39 15.09 1.58
N GLY A 38 -0.42 16.13 1.88
CA GLY A 38 -0.96 17.04 0.88
C GLY A 38 -0.02 18.15 0.39
N GLY A 39 1.06 18.43 1.12
CA GLY A 39 1.98 19.54 0.84
C GLY A 39 3.06 19.23 -0.21
N SER A 40 3.17 17.99 -0.66
CA SER A 40 4.13 17.56 -1.69
C SER A 40 3.49 16.52 -2.60
N CYS A 41 3.81 16.55 -3.89
CA CYS A 41 3.40 15.51 -4.86
C CYS A 41 3.94 14.13 -4.48
N SER A 42 4.97 14.08 -3.63
CA SER A 42 5.48 12.84 -3.06
C SER A 42 6.04 13.04 -1.66
N SER A 43 5.61 12.22 -0.70
CA SER A 43 5.93 12.42 0.72
C SER A 43 6.15 11.10 1.47
N ARG A 44 6.90 11.17 2.57
CA ARG A 44 7.09 10.05 3.50
C ARG A 44 6.88 10.52 4.92
N GLN A 45 6.11 9.74 5.66
CA GLN A 45 5.89 9.95 7.08
C GLN A 45 6.21 8.68 7.83
N ALA A 46 6.96 8.79 8.92
CA ALA A 46 7.24 7.70 9.83
C ALA A 46 6.52 7.98 11.15
N VAL A 47 5.75 7.00 11.65
CA VAL A 47 5.06 7.07 12.94
C VAL A 47 5.78 6.14 13.91
N ALA A 48 6.62 6.69 14.78
CA ALA A 48 7.38 5.95 15.78
C ALA A 48 6.80 6.14 17.19
N GLY A 49 7.02 5.17 18.07
CA GLY A 49 6.67 5.28 19.49
C GLY A 49 6.45 3.93 20.15
N ARG A 50 6.24 3.95 21.47
CA ARG A 50 6.14 2.73 22.29
C ARG A 50 5.01 1.80 21.80
N PRO A 51 5.11 0.47 22.01
CA PRO A 51 3.98 -0.44 21.79
C PRO A 51 2.74 0.01 22.56
N GLY A 52 1.55 -0.19 21.99
CA GLY A 52 0.27 0.10 22.66
C GLY A 52 -0.22 1.55 22.62
N ILE A 53 0.54 2.52 22.09
CA ILE A 53 0.12 3.95 22.05
C ILE A 53 -0.89 4.31 20.93
N GLY A 54 -1.49 3.32 20.28
CA GLY A 54 -2.45 3.54 19.19
C GLY A 54 -1.85 4.06 17.88
N LYS A 55 -0.60 3.73 17.54
CA LYS A 55 0.02 4.11 16.25
C LYS A 55 -0.79 3.60 15.06
N THR A 56 -1.19 2.33 15.11
CA THR A 56 -2.02 1.72 14.05
C THR A 56 -3.36 2.44 13.93
N THR A 57 -3.98 2.79 15.05
CA THR A 57 -5.23 3.57 15.09
C THR A 57 -5.06 4.96 14.47
N LEU A 58 -3.98 5.67 14.79
CA LEU A 58 -3.64 6.96 14.16
C LEU A 58 -3.52 6.81 12.65
N VAL A 59 -2.79 5.79 12.16
CA VAL A 59 -2.61 5.56 10.72
C VAL A 59 -3.95 5.25 10.04
N GLN A 60 -4.84 4.49 10.68
CA GLN A 60 -6.18 4.20 10.12
C GLN A 60 -7.05 5.46 10.06
N ALA A 61 -6.97 6.35 11.04
CA ALA A 61 -7.63 7.66 10.97
C ALA A 61 -7.08 8.52 9.83
N VAL A 62 -5.75 8.60 9.68
CA VAL A 62 -5.10 9.33 8.57
C VAL A 62 -5.47 8.72 7.21
N LYS A 63 -5.57 7.39 7.10
CA LYS A 63 -6.05 6.70 5.89
C LYS A 63 -7.48 7.12 5.52
N ALA A 64 -8.38 7.17 6.50
CA ALA A 64 -9.76 7.62 6.27
C ALA A 64 -9.82 9.09 5.81
N ASP A 65 -9.04 9.96 6.45
CA ASP A 65 -8.96 11.38 6.08
C ASP A 65 -8.33 11.58 4.69
N ALA A 66 -7.30 10.80 4.35
CA ALA A 66 -6.67 10.83 3.02
C ALA A 66 -7.64 10.36 1.92
N LEU A 67 -8.41 9.30 2.19
CA LEU A 67 -9.45 8.84 1.27
C LEU A 67 -10.52 9.93 1.03
N ALA A 68 -10.93 10.64 2.09
CA ALA A 68 -11.85 11.78 1.98
C ALA A 68 -11.23 12.99 1.23
N ALA A 69 -9.90 13.08 1.15
CA ALA A 69 -9.16 14.12 0.44
C ALA A 69 -8.77 13.74 -1.00
N ASP A 70 -9.37 12.67 -1.56
CA ASP A 70 -9.16 12.12 -2.91
C ASP A 70 -7.85 11.36 -3.14
N TYR A 71 -7.21 10.88 -2.07
CA TYR A 71 -6.15 9.88 -2.19
C TYR A 71 -6.72 8.48 -2.32
N ARG A 72 -5.99 7.60 -3.01
CA ARG A 72 -6.31 6.17 -3.08
C ARG A 72 -5.50 5.43 -2.04
N VAL A 73 -6.16 4.70 -1.17
CA VAL A 73 -5.52 4.14 0.02
C VAL A 73 -5.47 2.63 -0.10
N ALA A 74 -4.27 2.05 0.00
CA ALA A 74 -4.14 0.61 0.12
C ALA A 74 -4.70 0.16 1.47
N ASN A 75 -5.60 -0.82 1.45
CA ASN A 75 -6.19 -1.35 2.68
C ASN A 75 -5.15 -2.18 3.45
N GLU A 76 -4.42 -3.04 2.72
CA GLU A 76 -3.38 -3.89 3.28
C GLU A 76 -2.14 -3.10 3.73
N LEU A 77 -1.47 -3.67 4.71
CA LEU A 77 -0.26 -3.14 5.31
C LEU A 77 0.93 -3.97 4.83
N ILE A 78 1.92 -3.31 4.26
CA ILE A 78 3.10 -3.96 3.70
C ILE A 78 4.13 -4.08 4.82
N SER A 79 4.36 -5.31 5.29
CA SER A 79 5.33 -5.59 6.33
C SER A 79 6.70 -5.81 5.73
N ILE A 80 7.69 -5.00 6.13
CA ILE A 80 9.07 -5.19 5.71
C ILE A 80 9.68 -6.29 6.58
N ALA A 81 10.03 -7.42 5.98
CA ALA A 81 10.79 -8.46 6.66
C ALA A 81 12.29 -8.15 6.60
N ALA A 82 13.04 -8.55 7.62
CA ALA A 82 14.49 -8.32 7.66
C ALA A 82 15.21 -9.03 6.49
N GLU A 83 14.75 -10.22 6.11
CA GLU A 83 15.38 -11.05 5.08
C GLU A 83 14.68 -10.95 3.71
N SER A 84 13.75 -10.00 3.52
CA SER A 84 13.08 -9.85 2.22
C SER A 84 13.96 -9.17 1.19
N SER A 85 14.04 -9.75 -0.01
CA SER A 85 14.72 -9.12 -1.15
C SER A 85 13.97 -7.87 -1.63
N SER A 86 14.69 -6.99 -2.33
CA SER A 86 14.11 -5.81 -2.99
C SER A 86 13.03 -6.19 -4.01
N GLU A 87 13.18 -7.32 -4.71
CA GLU A 87 12.16 -7.86 -5.64
C GLU A 87 10.86 -8.17 -4.89
N VAL A 88 10.93 -8.77 -3.70
CA VAL A 88 9.75 -9.06 -2.88
C VAL A 88 9.06 -7.77 -2.43
N LEU A 89 9.82 -6.78 -1.96
CA LEU A 89 9.29 -5.48 -1.56
C LEU A 89 8.61 -4.76 -2.74
N LEU A 90 9.24 -4.75 -3.91
CA LEU A 90 8.67 -4.17 -5.13
C LEU A 90 7.36 -4.86 -5.52
N GLY A 91 7.31 -6.19 -5.41
CA GLY A 91 6.10 -6.96 -5.69
C GLY A 91 4.96 -6.63 -4.73
N GLN A 92 5.26 -6.44 -3.43
CA GLN A 92 4.29 -6.02 -2.42
C GLN A 92 3.79 -4.58 -2.66
N LEU A 93 4.68 -3.66 -3.02
CA LEU A 93 4.31 -2.28 -3.37
C LEU A 93 3.40 -2.24 -4.60
N LEU A 94 3.75 -2.99 -5.65
CA LEU A 94 2.95 -3.10 -6.87
C LEU A 94 1.57 -3.70 -6.58
N ALA A 95 1.51 -4.78 -5.80
CA ALA A 95 0.25 -5.38 -5.38
C ALA A 95 -0.61 -4.39 -4.57
N GLY A 96 0.00 -3.66 -3.63
CA GLY A 96 -0.69 -2.66 -2.83
C GLY A 96 -1.28 -1.51 -3.66
N VAL A 97 -0.54 -0.99 -4.65
CA VAL A 97 -1.05 0.05 -5.56
C VAL A 97 -2.16 -0.51 -6.46
N TYR A 98 -1.96 -1.70 -7.03
CA TYR A 98 -2.96 -2.37 -7.86
C TYR A 98 -4.28 -2.59 -7.11
N ASP A 99 -4.22 -3.10 -5.88
CA ASP A 99 -5.43 -3.33 -5.06
C ASP A 99 -6.11 -2.01 -4.67
N ALA A 100 -5.34 -0.96 -4.36
CA ALA A 100 -5.89 0.37 -4.08
C ALA A 100 -6.63 0.97 -5.28
N VAL A 101 -6.09 0.79 -6.50
CA VAL A 101 -6.72 1.21 -7.75
C VAL A 101 -8.02 0.43 -7.99
N LEU A 102 -7.99 -0.91 -7.89
CA LEU A 102 -9.18 -1.74 -8.09
C LEU A 102 -10.29 -1.48 -7.07
N ALA A 103 -9.94 -1.19 -5.81
CA ALA A 103 -10.92 -0.89 -4.78
C ALA A 103 -11.66 0.43 -5.04
N CYS A 104 -11.01 1.38 -5.72
CA CYS A 104 -11.57 2.72 -5.94
C CYS A 104 -12.26 2.90 -7.29
N TYR A 105 -11.86 2.15 -8.32
CA TYR A 105 -12.35 2.30 -9.68
C TYR A 105 -13.03 1.02 -10.15
N ARG A 106 -14.37 1.01 -10.16
CA ARG A 106 -15.18 -0.14 -10.62
C ARG A 106 -14.98 -0.46 -12.11
N ASP A 107 -14.59 0.54 -12.89
CA ASP A 107 -14.28 0.46 -14.31
C ASP A 107 -12.75 0.34 -14.56
N ALA A 108 -11.98 -0.06 -13.55
CA ALA A 108 -10.53 -0.25 -13.69
C ALA A 108 -10.21 -1.23 -14.84
N GLY A 109 -9.44 -0.76 -15.82
CA GLY A 109 -9.12 -1.52 -17.02
C GLY A 109 -8.15 -0.78 -17.93
N GLY A 110 -7.78 -1.42 -19.04
CA GLY A 110 -6.79 -0.92 -19.99
C GLY A 110 -5.39 -1.47 -19.73
N ALA A 111 -4.47 -1.15 -20.66
CA ALA A 111 -3.16 -1.78 -20.74
C ALA A 111 -2.33 -1.71 -19.44
N ALA A 112 -2.37 -0.58 -18.73
CA ALA A 112 -1.63 -0.41 -17.47
C ALA A 112 -2.16 -1.36 -16.37
N VAL A 113 -3.48 -1.45 -16.22
CA VAL A 113 -4.13 -2.30 -15.21
C VAL A 113 -3.94 -3.78 -15.54
N GLU A 114 -4.07 -4.15 -16.82
CA GLU A 114 -3.89 -5.53 -17.28
C GLU A 114 -2.44 -6.02 -17.13
N THR A 115 -1.46 -5.17 -17.50
CA THR A 115 -0.04 -5.50 -17.34
C THR A 115 0.32 -5.67 -15.86
N ALA A 116 -0.17 -4.77 -15.00
CA ALA A 116 0.01 -4.91 -13.57
C ALA A 116 -0.67 -6.16 -13.00
N GLN A 117 -1.88 -6.48 -13.46
CA GLN A 117 -2.59 -7.69 -13.04
C GLN A 117 -1.78 -8.95 -13.33
N GLN A 118 -1.18 -9.06 -14.52
CA GLN A 118 -0.35 -10.21 -14.89
C GLN A 118 0.86 -10.35 -13.96
N LEU A 119 1.56 -9.23 -13.72
CA LEU A 119 2.74 -9.24 -12.87
C LEU A 119 2.39 -9.52 -11.40
N VAL A 120 1.33 -8.91 -10.85
CA VAL A 120 0.84 -9.17 -9.49
C VAL A 120 0.39 -10.62 -9.32
N ARG A 121 -0.31 -11.21 -10.30
CA ARG A 121 -0.69 -12.63 -10.26
C ARG A 121 0.55 -13.53 -10.24
N SER A 122 1.54 -13.26 -11.10
CA SER A 122 2.78 -14.03 -11.12
C SER A 122 3.54 -13.92 -9.79
N PHE A 123 3.61 -12.72 -9.21
CA PHE A 123 4.22 -12.48 -7.91
C PHE A 123 3.49 -13.26 -6.80
N ARG A 124 2.16 -13.16 -6.72
CA ARG A 124 1.36 -13.86 -5.69
C ARG A 124 1.46 -15.37 -5.78
N LEU A 125 1.55 -15.93 -7.00
CA LEU A 125 1.77 -17.36 -7.21
C LEU A 125 3.16 -17.80 -6.73
N ARG A 126 4.21 -16.98 -6.97
CA ARG A 126 5.58 -17.24 -6.52
C ARG A 126 5.76 -17.03 -5.01
N SER A 127 5.06 -16.06 -4.43
CA SER A 127 5.10 -15.74 -3.00
C SER A 127 4.13 -16.59 -2.16
N GLY A 128 3.43 -17.55 -2.78
CA GLY A 128 2.34 -18.37 -2.24
C GLY A 128 2.72 -19.39 -1.17
N GLY A 129 3.55 -18.99 -0.21
CA GLY A 129 3.59 -19.53 1.16
C GLY A 129 2.95 -18.57 2.19
N VAL A 130 2.47 -17.39 1.78
CA VAL A 130 1.80 -16.42 2.66
C VAL A 130 0.29 -16.47 2.39
N ASN A 131 -0.48 -16.91 3.39
CA ASN A 131 -1.93 -17.10 3.35
C ASN A 131 -2.69 -15.83 2.93
N LEU A 132 -3.05 -15.74 1.65
CA LEU A 132 -4.14 -14.87 1.21
C LEU A 132 -5.44 -15.65 1.33
N SER A 133 -6.11 -15.47 2.47
CA SER A 133 -7.52 -15.83 2.63
C SER A 133 -8.36 -14.95 1.70
N VAL A 134 -8.54 -15.38 0.46
CA VAL A 134 -9.55 -14.79 -0.44
C VAL A 134 -10.91 -15.23 0.09
N ALA A 135 -11.51 -14.37 0.91
CA ALA A 135 -12.93 -14.48 1.26
C ALA A 135 -13.77 -13.97 0.08
N GLY A 136 -14.25 -14.88 -0.76
CA GLY A 136 -15.28 -14.53 -1.76
C GLY A 136 -15.40 -15.50 -2.94
N PHE A 137 -16.50 -16.26 -2.94
CA PHE A 137 -17.18 -16.89 -4.08
C PHE A 137 -16.53 -18.06 -4.87
N GLY A 138 -17.11 -19.25 -4.63
CA GLY A 138 -17.73 -20.06 -5.69
C GLY A 138 -16.87 -21.16 -6.34
N GLY A 139 -17.30 -22.42 -6.22
CA GLY A 139 -16.54 -23.60 -6.65
C GLY A 139 -16.22 -23.68 -8.15
N GLY A 140 -15.12 -24.37 -8.46
CA GLY A 140 -14.86 -24.95 -9.79
C GLY A 140 -13.41 -24.88 -10.26
N GLY A 141 -12.69 -26.01 -10.12
CA GLY A 141 -11.55 -26.37 -10.98
C GLY A 141 -10.26 -25.54 -10.86
N SER A 142 -9.26 -26.09 -10.16
CA SER A 142 -7.88 -25.59 -10.25
C SER A 142 -7.32 -25.86 -11.66
N ARG A 143 -7.43 -24.90 -12.56
CA ARG A 143 -6.53 -24.81 -13.73
C ARG A 143 -5.37 -23.91 -13.34
N SER A 144 -4.27 -24.53 -12.94
CA SER A 144 -2.98 -23.88 -12.76
C SER A 144 -2.47 -23.44 -14.14
N GLN A 145 -2.81 -22.22 -14.55
CA GLN A 145 -2.21 -21.62 -15.73
C GLN A 145 -0.84 -21.09 -15.31
N VAL A 146 0.21 -21.88 -15.61
CA VAL A 146 1.60 -21.50 -15.36
C VAL A 146 1.93 -20.33 -16.27
N VAL A 147 1.83 -19.11 -15.73
CA VAL A 147 2.32 -17.91 -16.40
C VAL A 147 3.84 -17.90 -16.24
N SER A 148 4.52 -18.31 -17.30
CA SER A 148 5.98 -18.25 -17.42
C SER A 148 6.41 -16.79 -17.59
N ASN A 149 6.61 -16.07 -16.48
CA ASN A 149 7.44 -14.87 -16.50
C ASN A 149 8.89 -15.28 -16.18
N PRO A 150 9.89 -14.82 -16.97
CA PRO A 150 11.29 -15.12 -16.69
C PRO A 150 11.71 -14.54 -15.32
N PRO A 151 12.65 -15.17 -14.61
CA PRO A 151 13.23 -14.62 -13.38
C PRO A 151 13.70 -13.17 -13.61
N GLY A 152 13.33 -12.24 -12.73
CA GLY A 152 13.73 -10.83 -12.83
C GLY A 152 12.78 -9.91 -13.63
N ALA A 153 11.69 -10.42 -14.21
CA ALA A 153 10.68 -9.58 -14.88
C ALA A 153 10.15 -8.46 -13.96
N LEU A 154 10.04 -8.74 -12.66
CA LEU A 154 9.58 -7.75 -11.68
C LEU A 154 10.65 -6.68 -11.40
N THR A 155 11.92 -7.03 -11.44
CA THR A 155 13.03 -6.07 -11.30
C THR A 155 13.17 -5.17 -12.53
N LEU A 156 12.96 -5.72 -13.74
CA LEU A 156 13.09 -5.01 -15.01
C LEU A 156 11.87 -4.13 -15.31
N ASP A 157 10.65 -4.68 -15.22
CA ASP A 157 9.42 -3.97 -15.60
C ASP A 157 8.65 -3.39 -14.40
N GLY A 158 8.88 -3.88 -13.18
CA GLY A 158 8.10 -3.50 -11.99
C GLY A 158 8.07 -2.00 -11.72
N PRO A 159 9.20 -1.25 -11.77
CA PRO A 159 9.18 0.19 -11.55
C PRO A 159 8.41 0.95 -12.63
N ARG A 160 8.48 0.48 -13.90
CA ARG A 160 7.75 1.07 -15.02
C ARG A 160 6.25 0.82 -14.89
N ILE A 161 5.86 -0.41 -14.60
CA ILE A 161 4.45 -0.80 -14.42
C ILE A 161 3.85 -0.08 -13.22
N LEU A 162 4.60 0.04 -12.12
CA LEU A 162 4.17 0.81 -10.94
C LEU A 162 3.89 2.27 -11.32
N ARG A 163 4.81 2.91 -12.04
CA ARG A 163 4.63 4.27 -12.56
C ARG A 163 3.39 4.39 -13.45
N ASP A 164 3.21 3.46 -14.39
CA ASP A 164 2.09 3.49 -15.33
C ASP A 164 0.74 3.31 -14.60
N LEU A 165 0.71 2.53 -13.50
CA LEU A 165 -0.44 2.43 -12.60
C LEU A 165 -0.70 3.71 -11.80
N LEU A 166 0.34 4.35 -11.27
CA LEU A 166 0.22 5.64 -10.58
C LEU A 166 -0.31 6.71 -11.53
N HIS A 167 0.21 6.74 -12.76
CA HIS A 167 -0.29 7.61 -13.81
C HIS A 167 -1.75 7.31 -14.15
N TYR A 168 -2.14 6.04 -14.27
CA TYR A 168 -3.54 5.65 -14.45
C TYR A 168 -4.43 6.23 -13.35
N ALA A 169 -4.05 6.07 -12.08
CA ALA A 169 -4.79 6.64 -10.95
C ALA A 169 -4.90 8.17 -11.03
N ALA A 170 -3.82 8.85 -11.42
CA ALA A 170 -3.82 10.30 -11.61
C ALA A 170 -4.76 10.75 -12.74
N THR A 171 -4.78 10.05 -13.89
CA THR A 171 -5.71 10.37 -15.00
C THR A 171 -7.18 10.15 -14.62
N LYS A 172 -7.44 9.27 -13.64
CA LYS A 172 -8.76 9.05 -13.03
C LYS A 172 -9.04 10.02 -11.86
N GLY A 173 -8.21 11.05 -11.66
CA GLY A 173 -8.42 12.12 -10.70
C GLY A 173 -7.95 11.84 -9.26
N ALA A 174 -7.14 10.81 -9.03
CA ALA A 174 -6.48 10.64 -7.72
C ALA A 174 -5.43 11.73 -7.49
N LYS A 175 -5.36 12.27 -6.27
CA LYS A 175 -4.25 13.14 -5.87
C LYS A 175 -2.95 12.38 -5.60
N GLY A 176 -3.06 11.07 -5.37
CA GLY A 176 -1.95 10.17 -5.12
C GLY A 176 -2.42 8.84 -4.56
N VAL A 177 -1.48 7.91 -4.36
CA VAL A 177 -1.73 6.61 -3.74
C VAL A 177 -0.98 6.52 -2.40
N LEU A 178 -1.69 6.20 -1.33
CA LEU A 178 -1.15 6.06 0.02
C LEU A 178 -0.94 4.58 0.35
N LEU A 179 0.32 4.22 0.57
CA LEU A 179 0.74 2.90 1.04
C LEU A 179 1.17 2.97 2.51
N HIS A 180 0.84 1.93 3.28
CA HIS A 180 1.27 1.81 4.67
C HIS A 180 2.34 0.73 4.78
N LEU A 181 3.58 1.16 5.06
CA LEU A 181 4.70 0.29 5.34
C LEU A 181 4.88 0.13 6.86
N ASN A 182 5.12 -1.09 7.33
CA ASN A 182 5.37 -1.39 8.73
C ASN A 182 6.70 -2.12 8.92
N ASN A 183 7.19 -2.11 10.15
CA ASN A 183 8.49 -2.65 10.55
C ASN A 183 9.65 -1.95 9.79
N LEU A 184 9.59 -0.63 9.68
CA LEU A 184 10.63 0.17 9.01
C LEU A 184 12.01 0.01 9.66
N GLU A 185 12.06 -0.39 10.93
CA GLU A 185 13.28 -0.77 11.65
C GLU A 185 14.05 -1.93 11.00
N ASN A 186 13.40 -2.72 10.13
CA ASN A 186 14.03 -3.78 9.35
C ASN A 186 14.72 -3.27 8.07
N LEU A 187 14.62 -1.98 7.77
CA LEU A 187 15.46 -1.32 6.76
C LEU A 187 16.73 -0.82 7.45
N SER A 188 17.76 -1.66 7.48
CA SER A 188 19.05 -1.27 8.05
C SER A 188 19.89 -0.49 7.04
N GLU A 189 20.96 0.18 7.48
CA GLU A 189 21.92 0.81 6.55
C GLU A 189 22.59 -0.21 5.59
N ALA A 190 22.64 -1.49 5.97
CA ALA A 190 23.11 -2.57 5.09
C ALA A 190 22.13 -2.87 3.94
N ASP A 191 20.91 -2.32 4.00
CA ASP A 191 19.85 -2.49 2.99
C ASP A 191 19.68 -1.26 2.10
N ALA A 192 20.78 -0.61 1.73
CA ALA A 192 20.80 0.58 0.88
C ALA A 192 19.96 0.41 -0.39
N GLU A 193 19.99 -0.77 -1.02
CA GLU A 193 19.21 -1.08 -2.22
C GLU A 193 17.69 -0.94 -2.01
N ARG A 194 17.15 -1.46 -0.90
CA ARG A 194 15.71 -1.37 -0.57
C ARG A 194 15.33 0.07 -0.22
N ALA A 195 16.19 0.76 0.52
CA ALA A 195 15.97 2.16 0.87
C ALA A 195 15.99 3.07 -0.38
N ASP A 196 16.94 2.84 -1.29
CA ASP A 196 17.07 3.58 -2.54
C ASP A 196 15.96 3.23 -3.53
N MET A 197 15.51 1.98 -3.59
CA MET A 197 14.32 1.58 -4.35
C MET A 197 13.09 2.36 -3.88
N LEU A 198 12.83 2.41 -2.56
CA LEU A 198 11.74 3.21 -2.04
C LEU A 198 11.91 4.68 -2.44
N ARG A 199 13.15 5.21 -2.51
CA ARG A 199 13.43 6.63 -2.87
C ARG A 199 13.12 6.85 -4.34
N GLY A 200 13.58 5.95 -5.20
CA GLY A 200 13.27 5.93 -6.61
C GLY A 200 11.77 5.94 -6.86
N ILE A 201 11.00 5.07 -6.18
CA ILE A 201 9.53 5.00 -6.30
C ILE A 201 8.86 6.30 -5.86
N ARG A 202 9.32 6.88 -4.74
CA ARG A 202 8.83 8.19 -4.26
C ARG A 202 9.05 9.27 -5.33
N ASP A 203 10.23 9.31 -5.94
CA ASP A 203 10.64 10.42 -6.81
C ASP A 203 10.17 10.26 -8.27
N GLN A 204 9.41 9.21 -8.62
CA GLN A 204 8.96 8.98 -10.00
C GLN A 204 8.04 10.09 -10.54
N ASP A 205 7.28 10.77 -9.68
CA ASP A 205 6.39 11.87 -10.08
C ASP A 205 7.14 13.19 -10.34
N TYR A 206 8.38 13.35 -9.85
CA TYR A 206 9.17 14.58 -10.06
C TYR A 206 9.67 14.74 -11.50
N TYR A 207 9.83 13.65 -12.24
CA TYR A 207 10.42 13.69 -13.58
C TYR A 207 9.42 14.02 -14.70
N TRP A 208 8.12 14.10 -14.40
CA TRP A 208 7.09 14.34 -15.42
C TRP A 208 6.64 15.80 -15.53
N THR A 209 6.78 16.60 -14.48
CA THR A 209 6.39 18.03 -14.49
C THR A 209 7.39 18.94 -15.23
N GLY A 210 8.48 18.39 -15.78
CA GLY A 210 9.53 19.12 -16.50
C GLY A 210 9.40 19.11 -18.04
N SER A 211 8.39 18.47 -18.60
CA SER A 211 8.19 18.40 -20.06
C SER A 211 6.79 18.92 -20.43
N THR A 212 6.72 20.23 -20.64
CA THR A 212 5.69 20.92 -21.43
C THR A 212 6.38 21.63 -22.57
#